data_AF-A0AAE1NVY9-F1
#
_entry.id   AF-A0AAE1NVY9-F1
#
_cell.length_a   1.000
_cell.length_b   1.000
_cell.length_c   1.000
_cell.angle_alpha   90.00
_cell.angle_beta   90.00
_cell.angle_gamma   90.00
#
_symmetry.space_group_name_H-M   'P 1'
#
loop_
_entity.id
_entity.type
_entity.pdbx_description
1 polymer ?
#
loop_
_entity_poly.entity_id
_entity_poly.type
_entity_poly.pdbx_seq_one_letter_code
_entity_poly.pdbx_strand_id
1 'polypeptide(L)'
;MRFIIRRDGVEHCQPWSANTTQQIDLAFNIFFMVYFFIRFIAASDKLWFMLEMYSFVDYFTIPPSFVSIYLDRTWIGLRFLRALRLMSVPDILQYLNVLKTSSSIRLAQLCSIFIAVWLTGAGIIHLLENSGDPMEFENSHPLSYWTCVYFLIVTMSTVGYGDVYCHTVFGRTFLVFFLLVGLTQNISLSLDAGGITVLGIIHTTPIPTSAALAHVPKSFALHVSQQLTLTIQ
;
A
#
# COMPACT_ATOMS: atom_id res chain seq x y z
N MET A 1 -9.50 -33.54 2.53
CA MET A 1 -8.86 -32.26 2.89
C MET A 1 -9.51 -31.75 4.17
N ARG A 2 -8.97 -32.15 5.33
CA ARG A 2 -9.55 -31.87 6.65
C ARG A 2 -8.78 -30.70 7.24
N PHE A 3 -9.12 -29.48 6.80
CA PHE A 3 -8.72 -28.29 7.54
C PHE A 3 -9.37 -28.41 8.92
N ILE A 4 -8.55 -28.51 9.96
CA ILE A 4 -9.01 -28.50 11.35
C ILE A 4 -9.50 -27.07 11.59
N ILE A 5 -10.80 -26.87 11.42
CA ILE A 5 -11.52 -25.63 11.71
C ILE A 5 -11.47 -25.43 13.23
N ARG A 6 -10.45 -24.71 13.72
CA ARG A 6 -10.44 -24.20 15.09
C ARG A 6 -11.47 -23.07 15.16
N ARG A 7 -12.47 -23.24 16.03
CA ARG A 7 -13.74 -22.51 16.04
C ARG A 7 -13.66 -21.07 16.53
N ASP A 8 -12.49 -20.61 16.95
CA ASP A 8 -12.30 -19.33 17.61
C ASP A 8 -11.14 -18.57 16.94
N GLY A 9 -11.48 -17.57 16.10
CA GLY A 9 -10.55 -16.52 15.69
C GLY A 9 -10.59 -16.07 14.22
N VAL A 10 -10.89 -16.96 13.27
CA VAL A 10 -10.70 -16.67 11.82
C VAL A 10 -11.88 -17.00 10.91
N GLU A 11 -12.88 -17.76 11.37
CA GLU A 11 -14.04 -18.11 10.55
C GLU A 11 -15.35 -17.85 11.31
N HIS A 12 -16.09 -16.80 10.92
CA HIS A 12 -17.44 -16.56 11.45
C HIS A 12 -18.48 -17.09 10.45
N CYS A 13 -19.06 -18.24 10.75
CA CYS A 13 -20.17 -18.79 9.97
C CYS A 13 -21.44 -18.00 10.29
N GLN A 14 -21.63 -16.84 9.64
CA GLN A 14 -22.91 -16.14 9.63
C GLN A 14 -23.51 -16.13 8.22
N PRO A 15 -24.82 -16.38 8.08
CA PRO A 15 -25.48 -16.37 6.78
C PRO A 15 -25.45 -14.96 6.17
N TRP A 16 -25.09 -14.90 4.87
CA TRP A 16 -24.88 -13.67 4.09
C TRP A 16 -26.06 -12.67 4.16
N SER A 17 -27.29 -13.17 4.23
CA SER A 17 -28.51 -12.34 4.27
C SER A 17 -28.67 -11.55 5.57
N ALA A 18 -28.03 -11.94 6.66
CA ALA A 18 -28.23 -11.32 7.98
C ALA A 18 -27.23 -10.19 8.28
N ASN A 19 -26.23 -9.98 7.44
CA ASN A 19 -25.10 -9.10 7.75
C ASN A 19 -25.01 -7.92 6.76
N THR A 20 -25.52 -6.76 7.15
CA THR A 20 -25.56 -5.53 6.35
C THR A 20 -24.18 -5.13 5.82
N THR A 21 -23.13 -5.34 6.61
CA THR A 21 -21.74 -5.05 6.21
C THR A 21 -21.30 -5.89 5.01
N GLN A 22 -21.72 -7.15 4.93
CA GLN A 22 -21.36 -8.05 3.84
C GLN A 22 -22.12 -7.71 2.55
N GLN A 23 -23.35 -7.20 2.66
CA GLN A 23 -24.13 -6.71 1.53
C GLN A 23 -23.52 -5.44 0.93
N ILE A 24 -23.10 -4.50 1.77
CA ILE A 24 -22.39 -3.28 1.34
C ILE A 24 -21.07 -3.65 0.66
N ASP A 25 -20.29 -4.56 1.27
CA ASP A 25 -19.05 -5.08 0.68
C ASP A 25 -19.31 -5.71 -0.70
N LEU A 26 -20.40 -6.45 -0.87
CA LEU A 26 -20.76 -7.04 -2.16
C LEU A 26 -21.11 -5.98 -3.19
N ALA A 27 -21.91 -4.98 -2.84
CA ALA A 27 -22.30 -3.90 -3.74
C ALA A 27 -21.05 -3.18 -4.29
N PHE A 28 -20.08 -2.86 -3.43
CA PHE A 28 -18.81 -2.28 -3.85
C PHE A 28 -18.01 -3.23 -4.76
N ASN A 29 -17.93 -4.52 -4.45
CA ASN A 29 -17.22 -5.49 -5.29
C ASN A 29 -17.83 -5.63 -6.69
N ILE A 30 -19.16 -5.64 -6.80
CA ILE A 30 -19.86 -5.66 -8.10
C ILE A 30 -19.56 -4.39 -8.89
N PHE A 31 -19.59 -3.22 -8.24
CA PHE A 31 -19.23 -1.95 -8.89
C PHE A 31 -17.80 -1.98 -9.44
N PHE A 32 -16.82 -2.46 -8.66
CA PHE A 32 -15.43 -2.61 -9.12
C PHE A 32 -15.29 -3.64 -10.24
N MET A 33 -16.06 -4.73 -10.21
CA MET A 33 -16.06 -5.71 -11.29
C MET A 33 -16.53 -5.10 -12.61
N VAL A 34 -17.62 -4.31 -12.58
CA VAL A 34 -18.12 -3.61 -13.77
C VAL A 34 -17.08 -2.61 -14.28
N TYR A 35 -16.44 -1.85 -13.38
CA TYR A 35 -15.35 -0.93 -13.73
C TYR A 35 -14.19 -1.66 -14.42
N PHE A 36 -13.77 -2.82 -13.90
CA PHE A 36 -12.75 -3.66 -14.52
C PHE A 36 -13.13 -4.10 -15.93
N PHE A 37 -14.38 -4.54 -16.16
CA PHE A 37 -14.84 -4.95 -17.49
C PHE A 37 -14.91 -3.80 -18.49
N ILE A 38 -15.38 -2.62 -18.07
CA ILE A 38 -15.38 -1.42 -18.94
C ILE A 38 -13.95 -1.09 -19.36
N ARG A 39 -13.01 -1.10 -18.41
CA ARG A 39 -11.59 -0.82 -18.66
C ARG A 39 -10.94 -1.88 -19.57
N PHE A 40 -11.30 -3.15 -19.39
CA PHE A 40 -10.84 -4.25 -20.25
C PHE A 40 -11.33 -4.16 -21.70
N ILE A 41 -12.56 -3.69 -21.92
CA ILE A 41 -13.12 -3.50 -23.27
C ILE A 41 -12.53 -2.25 -23.95
N ALA A 42 -12.27 -1.19 -23.18
CA ALA A 42 -11.69 0.06 -23.70
C ALA A 42 -10.21 -0.05 -24.09
N ALA A 43 -9.47 -1.03 -23.54
CA ALA A 43 -8.06 -1.23 -23.84
C ALA A 43 -7.84 -1.78 -25.26
N SER A 44 -7.00 -1.09 -26.04
CA SER A 44 -6.60 -1.51 -27.40
C SER A 44 -5.79 -2.81 -27.40
N ASP A 45 -4.87 -2.95 -26.45
CA ASP A 45 -3.96 -4.10 -26.32
C ASP A 45 -4.23 -4.90 -25.04
N LYS A 46 -4.98 -6.00 -25.19
CA LYS A 46 -5.49 -6.79 -24.05
C LYS A 46 -4.39 -7.38 -23.17
N LEU A 47 -3.27 -7.82 -23.74
CA LEU A 47 -2.18 -8.46 -22.98
C LEU A 47 -1.37 -7.46 -22.16
N TRP A 48 -1.08 -6.28 -22.71
CA TRP A 48 -0.42 -5.20 -21.98
C TRP A 48 -1.30 -4.67 -20.85
N PHE A 49 -2.60 -4.56 -21.12
CA PHE A 49 -3.57 -4.17 -20.11
C PHE A 49 -3.64 -5.16 -18.93
N MET A 50 -3.50 -6.46 -19.18
CA MET A 50 -3.48 -7.47 -18.12
C MET A 50 -2.23 -7.42 -17.24
N LEU A 51 -1.11 -6.89 -17.76
CA LEU A 51 0.16 -6.76 -17.02
C LEU A 51 0.31 -5.40 -16.32
N GLU A 52 -0.67 -4.52 -16.44
CA GLU A 52 -0.67 -3.24 -15.75
C GLU A 52 -0.88 -3.44 -14.23
N MET A 53 -0.07 -2.76 -13.41
CA MET A 53 -0.06 -2.95 -11.94
C MET A 53 -1.45 -2.79 -11.30
N TYR A 54 -2.26 -1.85 -11.78
CA TYR A 54 -3.62 -1.65 -11.27
C TYR A 54 -4.58 -2.80 -11.66
N SER A 55 -4.42 -3.36 -12.86
CA SER A 55 -5.20 -4.53 -13.31
C SER A 55 -4.81 -5.79 -12.54
N PHE A 56 -3.55 -5.92 -12.14
CA PHE A 56 -3.09 -6.98 -11.27
C PHE A 56 -3.76 -6.91 -9.90
N VAL A 57 -3.83 -5.73 -9.28
CA VAL A 57 -4.55 -5.53 -8.01
C VAL A 57 -6.01 -5.98 -8.11
N ASP A 58 -6.72 -5.60 -9.17
CA ASP A 58 -8.11 -6.04 -9.40
C ASP A 58 -8.21 -7.56 -9.47
N TYR A 59 -7.28 -8.21 -10.18
CA TYR A 59 -7.23 -9.67 -10.31
C TYR A 59 -7.03 -10.40 -8.97
N PHE A 60 -6.27 -9.85 -8.02
CA PHE A 60 -6.12 -10.47 -6.69
C PHE A 60 -7.28 -10.18 -5.74
N THR A 61 -8.01 -9.08 -5.92
CA THR A 61 -9.09 -8.71 -4.99
C THR A 61 -10.47 -9.25 -5.36
N ILE A 62 -10.74 -9.45 -6.65
CA ILE A 62 -12.04 -9.87 -7.16
C ILE A 62 -12.35 -11.36 -6.85
N PRO A 63 -11.49 -12.34 -7.20
CA PRO A 63 -11.77 -13.76 -7.01
C PRO A 63 -12.01 -14.16 -5.55
N PRO A 64 -11.20 -13.71 -4.55
CA PRO A 64 -11.44 -14.07 -3.15
C PRO A 64 -12.81 -13.60 -2.65
N SER A 65 -13.30 -12.47 -3.16
CA SER A 65 -14.61 -11.92 -2.76
C SER A 65 -15.77 -12.76 -3.28
N PHE A 66 -15.68 -13.28 -4.51
CA PHE A 66 -16.69 -14.19 -5.06
C PHE A 66 -16.63 -15.59 -4.44
N VAL A 67 -15.44 -16.12 -4.21
CA VAL A 67 -15.23 -17.44 -3.59
C VAL A 67 -15.82 -17.48 -2.17
N SER A 68 -15.65 -16.42 -1.37
CA SER A 68 -16.24 -16.36 -0.02
C SER A 68 -17.77 -16.45 -0.01
N ILE A 69 -18.43 -15.93 -1.05
CA ILE A 69 -19.89 -15.98 -1.20
C ILE A 69 -20.32 -17.36 -1.70
N TYR A 70 -19.61 -17.91 -2.68
CA TYR A 70 -19.92 -19.22 -3.24
C TYR A 70 -19.81 -20.35 -2.20
N LEU A 71 -18.88 -20.24 -1.24
CA LEU A 71 -18.68 -21.23 -0.19
C LEU A 71 -19.47 -20.96 1.12
N ASP A 72 -20.25 -19.88 1.21
CA ASP A 72 -20.95 -19.45 2.46
C ASP A 72 -20.03 -19.45 3.71
N ARG A 73 -18.73 -19.25 3.50
CA ARG A 73 -17.68 -19.29 4.50
C ARG A 73 -16.94 -17.96 4.47
N THR A 74 -16.87 -17.31 5.62
CA THR A 74 -16.06 -16.09 5.77
C THR A 74 -14.60 -16.51 6.01
N TRP A 75 -13.84 -16.65 4.94
CA TRP A 75 -12.39 -16.75 5.06
C TRP A 75 -11.83 -15.36 5.33
N ILE A 76 -11.51 -15.05 6.59
CA ILE A 76 -10.77 -13.82 6.95
C ILE A 76 -9.44 -13.75 6.20
N GLY A 77 -8.89 -14.91 5.81
CA GLY A 77 -7.51 -15.04 5.39
C GLY A 77 -7.10 -14.31 4.12
N LEU A 78 -8.01 -13.87 3.26
CA LEU A 78 -7.65 -13.05 2.08
C LEU A 78 -8.34 -11.68 2.07
N ARG A 79 -9.04 -11.32 3.15
CA ARG A 79 -9.81 -10.06 3.21
C ARG A 79 -8.89 -8.83 3.18
N PHE A 80 -7.67 -8.94 3.70
CA PHE A 80 -6.69 -7.86 3.71
C PHE A 80 -6.24 -7.45 2.29
N LEU A 81 -6.38 -8.30 1.28
CA LEU A 81 -6.05 -7.94 -0.11
C LEU A 81 -6.89 -6.74 -0.60
N ARG A 82 -8.05 -6.48 0.02
CA ARG A 82 -8.85 -5.28 -0.28
C ARG A 82 -8.10 -3.98 -0.01
N ALA A 83 -7.11 -3.98 0.88
CA ALA A 83 -6.27 -2.81 1.12
C ALA A 83 -5.42 -2.43 -0.11
N LEU A 84 -5.12 -3.38 -1.01
CA LEU A 84 -4.44 -3.07 -2.28
C LEU A 84 -5.24 -2.11 -3.16
N ARG A 85 -6.57 -2.06 -3.04
CA ARG A 85 -7.41 -1.10 -3.77
C ARG A 85 -7.13 0.35 -3.41
N LEU A 86 -6.46 0.64 -2.28
CA LEU A 86 -6.04 2.01 -1.99
C LEU A 86 -5.10 2.55 -3.07
N MET A 87 -4.40 1.70 -3.82
CA MET A 87 -3.53 2.11 -4.92
C MET A 87 -4.28 2.82 -6.05
N SER A 88 -5.56 2.55 -6.28
CA SER A 88 -6.35 3.22 -7.34
C SER A 88 -7.00 4.53 -6.90
N VAL A 89 -6.94 4.88 -5.61
CA VAL A 89 -7.53 6.12 -5.06
C VAL A 89 -6.95 7.40 -5.67
N PRO A 90 -5.64 7.55 -5.90
CA PRO A 90 -5.06 8.75 -6.51
C PRO A 90 -5.60 9.05 -7.91
N ASP A 91 -5.87 8.02 -8.72
CA ASP A 91 -6.40 8.19 -10.08
C ASP A 91 -7.85 8.66 -10.06
N ILE A 92 -8.64 8.15 -9.10
CA ILE A 92 -10.01 8.65 -8.84
C ILE A 92 -9.95 10.11 -8.38
N LEU A 93 -8.98 10.47 -7.54
CA LEU A 93 -8.84 11.83 -7.02
C LEU A 93 -8.37 12.83 -8.09
N GLN A 94 -7.59 12.38 -9.06
CA GLN A 94 -7.27 13.11 -10.29
C GLN A 94 -8.50 13.31 -11.16
N TYR A 95 -9.30 12.26 -11.37
CA TYR A 95 -10.55 12.34 -12.13
C TYR A 95 -11.54 13.34 -11.50
N LEU A 96 -11.59 13.42 -10.17
CA LEU A 96 -12.40 14.40 -9.42
C LEU A 96 -11.82 15.83 -9.42
N ASN A 97 -10.70 16.07 -10.12
CA ASN A 97 -10.06 17.39 -10.26
C ASN A 97 -9.67 18.05 -8.91
N VAL A 98 -9.44 17.22 -7.89
CA VAL A 98 -9.00 17.65 -6.55
C VAL A 98 -7.48 17.85 -6.53
N LEU A 99 -6.74 16.97 -7.23
CA LEU A 99 -5.29 17.05 -7.38
C LEU A 99 -4.95 17.72 -8.72
N LYS A 100 -4.58 19.00 -8.68
CA LYS A 100 -4.30 19.80 -9.89
C LYS A 100 -2.83 19.85 -10.27
N THR A 101 -1.93 19.63 -9.31
CA THR A 101 -0.48 19.75 -9.49
C THR A 101 0.15 18.37 -9.66
N SER A 102 0.99 18.19 -10.67
CA SER A 102 1.67 16.93 -10.97
C SER A 102 2.48 16.38 -9.79
N SER A 103 3.13 17.24 -9.01
CA SER A 103 3.86 16.82 -7.81
C SER A 103 2.94 16.30 -6.70
N SER A 104 1.76 16.88 -6.55
CA SER A 104 0.77 16.44 -5.56
C SER A 104 0.12 15.12 -5.96
N ILE A 105 -0.08 14.90 -7.26
CA ILE A 105 -0.54 13.62 -7.82
C ILE A 105 0.46 12.51 -7.51
N ARG A 106 1.74 12.73 -7.86
CA ARG A 106 2.80 11.75 -7.62
C ARG A 106 2.96 11.42 -6.13
N LEU A 107 2.91 12.43 -5.27
CA LEU A 107 2.96 12.22 -3.82
C LEU A 107 1.75 11.40 -3.33
N ALA A 108 0.53 11.76 -3.77
CA ALA A 108 -0.68 11.02 -3.40
C ALA A 108 -0.60 9.55 -3.87
N GLN A 109 -0.07 9.30 -5.07
CA GLN A 109 0.21 7.96 -5.59
C GLN A 109 1.16 7.20 -4.67
N LEU A 110 2.32 7.76 -4.36
CA LEU A 110 3.30 7.10 -3.48
C LEU A 110 2.76 6.84 -2.08
N CYS A 111 2.06 7.81 -1.48
CA CYS A 111 1.42 7.66 -0.17
C CYS A 111 0.37 6.54 -0.18
N SER A 112 -0.48 6.49 -1.21
CA SER A 112 -1.51 5.47 -1.33
C SER A 112 -0.92 4.06 -1.48
N ILE A 113 0.12 3.90 -2.30
CA ILE A 113 0.82 2.63 -2.48
C ILE A 113 1.51 2.24 -1.19
N PHE A 114 2.15 3.18 -0.49
CA PHE A 114 2.80 2.93 0.79
C PHE A 114 1.81 2.36 1.83
N ILE A 115 0.68 3.04 2.04
CA ILE A 115 -0.36 2.58 2.97
C ILE A 115 -0.94 1.23 2.54
N ALA A 116 -1.21 1.05 1.25
CA ALA A 116 -1.78 -0.19 0.70
C ALA A 116 -0.85 -1.40 0.92
N VAL A 117 0.44 -1.26 0.61
CA VAL A 117 1.46 -2.31 0.81
C VAL A 117 1.61 -2.63 2.29
N TRP A 118 1.56 -1.62 3.17
CA TRP A 118 1.73 -1.83 4.60
C TRP A 118 0.58 -2.60 5.25
N LEU A 119 -0.66 -2.21 4.95
CA LEU A 119 -1.85 -2.91 5.43
C LEU A 119 -1.94 -4.33 4.86
N THR A 120 -1.57 -4.51 3.59
CA THR A 120 -1.54 -5.82 2.95
C THR A 120 -0.46 -6.70 3.57
N GLY A 121 0.74 -6.17 3.81
CA GLY A 121 1.82 -6.88 4.50
C GLY A 121 1.44 -7.31 5.91
N ALA A 122 0.73 -6.45 6.66
CA ALA A 122 0.25 -6.76 8.01
C ALA A 122 -0.75 -7.92 7.97
N GLY A 123 -1.64 -7.90 6.96
CA GLY A 123 -2.59 -8.97 6.72
C GLY A 123 -1.94 -10.30 6.33
N ILE A 124 -0.89 -10.26 5.50
CA ILE A 124 -0.11 -11.46 5.13
C ILE A 124 0.56 -12.05 6.37
N ILE A 125 1.24 -11.24 7.19
CA ILE A 125 1.88 -11.72 8.42
C ILE A 125 0.83 -12.29 9.38
N HIS A 126 -0.29 -11.61 9.56
CA HIS A 126 -1.41 -12.10 10.37
C HIS A 126 -1.93 -13.45 9.88
N LEU A 127 -2.02 -13.65 8.56
CA LEU A 127 -2.43 -14.93 7.97
C LEU A 127 -1.40 -16.02 8.24
N LEU A 128 -0.12 -15.73 7.99
CA LEU A 128 0.96 -16.72 8.14
C LEU A 128 1.10 -17.16 9.60
N GLU A 129 1.06 -16.22 10.54
CA GLU A 129 1.19 -16.54 11.98
C GLU A 129 -0.05 -17.27 12.53
N ASN A 130 -1.26 -16.89 12.12
CA ASN A 130 -2.48 -17.60 12.53
C ASN A 130 -2.62 -18.97 11.86
N SER A 131 -2.21 -19.11 10.60
CA SER A 131 -2.30 -20.38 9.86
C SER A 131 -1.23 -21.39 10.30
N GLY A 132 -0.09 -20.92 10.83
CA GLY A 132 1.05 -21.75 11.19
C GLY A 132 1.83 -22.27 9.97
N ASP A 133 2.97 -22.92 10.22
CA ASP A 133 3.81 -23.47 9.15
C ASP A 133 3.16 -24.70 8.49
N PRO A 134 3.03 -24.76 7.15
CA PRO A 134 2.34 -25.85 6.44
C PRO A 134 3.03 -27.22 6.52
N MET A 135 4.27 -27.28 7.01
CA MET A 135 5.03 -28.53 7.13
C MET A 135 4.63 -29.33 8.39
N GLU A 136 4.29 -28.66 9.49
CA GLU A 136 3.98 -29.31 10.78
C GLU A 136 2.69 -28.78 11.45
N PHE A 137 2.13 -27.65 10.98
CA PHE A 137 0.92 -26.99 11.50
C PHE A 137 0.85 -26.80 13.04
N GLU A 138 1.96 -26.98 13.75
CA GLU A 138 2.03 -26.92 15.23
C GLU A 138 2.31 -25.51 15.77
N ASN A 139 2.98 -24.65 14.99
CA ASN A 139 3.45 -23.32 15.42
C ASN A 139 2.47 -22.18 15.10
N SER A 140 1.17 -22.34 15.38
CA SER A 140 0.19 -21.25 15.21
C SER A 140 0.23 -20.32 16.42
N HIS A 141 0.49 -19.04 16.17
CA HIS A 141 0.51 -18.00 17.19
C HIS A 141 -0.61 -16.99 16.89
N PRO A 142 -1.69 -16.95 17.72
CA PRO A 142 -2.80 -16.05 17.46
C PRO A 142 -2.40 -14.61 17.75
N LEU A 143 -2.03 -13.89 16.70
CA LEU A 143 -1.79 -12.45 16.72
C LEU A 143 -3.01 -11.73 16.18
N SER A 144 -3.40 -10.63 16.81
CA SER A 144 -4.45 -9.75 16.30
C SER A 144 -3.92 -8.92 15.12
N TYR A 145 -4.80 -8.62 14.15
CA TYR A 145 -4.44 -7.80 12.99
C TYR A 145 -3.78 -6.47 13.38
N TRP A 146 -4.28 -5.81 14.42
CA TRP A 146 -3.72 -4.53 14.90
C TRP A 146 -2.33 -4.69 15.50
N THR A 147 -2.05 -5.83 16.13
CA THR A 147 -0.70 -6.14 16.64
C THR A 147 0.26 -6.33 15.46
N CYS A 148 -0.16 -6.98 14.37
CA CYS A 148 0.63 -7.10 13.15
C CYS A 148 0.87 -5.75 12.47
N VAL A 149 -0.13 -4.87 12.44
CA VAL A 149 0.02 -3.49 11.93
C VAL A 149 1.04 -2.72 12.78
N TYR A 150 0.91 -2.75 14.11
CA TYR A 150 1.87 -2.12 15.02
C TYR A 150 3.29 -2.67 14.81
N PHE A 151 3.45 -3.99 14.73
CA PHE A 151 4.73 -4.64 14.48
C PHE A 151 5.36 -4.15 13.18
N LEU A 152 4.59 -4.08 12.09
CA LEU A 152 5.10 -3.55 10.83
C LEU A 152 5.43 -2.06 10.88
N ILE A 153 4.71 -1.28 11.67
CA ILE A 153 5.02 0.15 11.86
C ILE A 153 6.38 0.32 12.53
N VAL A 154 6.59 -0.40 13.63
CA VAL A 154 7.84 -0.37 14.41
C VAL A 154 9.02 -0.90 13.61
N THR A 155 8.80 -1.95 12.81
CA THR A 155 9.88 -2.57 12.01
C THR A 155 10.25 -1.71 10.80
N MET A 156 9.27 -1.12 10.10
CA MET A 156 9.53 -0.25 8.95
C MET A 156 10.10 1.10 9.33
N SER A 157 9.75 1.62 10.51
CA SER A 157 10.39 2.81 11.08
C SER A 157 11.81 2.52 11.61
N THR A 158 12.31 1.29 11.45
CA THR A 158 13.63 0.83 11.91
C THR A 158 13.85 0.95 13.42
N VAL A 159 12.77 1.12 14.20
CA VAL A 159 12.83 1.20 15.67
C VAL A 159 13.08 -0.18 16.26
N GLY A 160 12.29 -1.18 15.84
CA GLY A 160 12.49 -2.58 16.22
C GLY A 160 12.49 -2.83 17.74
N TYR A 161 11.40 -2.48 18.44
CA TYR A 161 11.29 -2.69 19.90
C TYR A 161 11.55 -4.15 20.34
N GLY A 162 11.23 -5.13 19.49
CA GLY A 162 11.43 -6.54 19.77
C GLY A 162 10.40 -7.15 20.74
N ASP A 163 9.31 -6.44 21.01
CA ASP A 163 8.18 -6.89 21.84
C ASP A 163 7.28 -7.90 21.11
N VAL A 164 7.10 -7.70 19.81
CA VAL A 164 6.37 -8.61 18.91
C VAL A 164 7.30 -9.06 17.80
N TYR A 165 7.28 -10.34 17.45
CA TYR A 165 8.05 -10.91 16.34
C TYR A 165 7.35 -12.14 15.75
N CYS A 166 7.68 -12.46 14.49
CA CYS A 166 7.13 -13.64 13.81
C CYS A 166 7.81 -14.92 14.32
N HIS A 167 7.02 -15.92 14.70
CA HIS A 167 7.53 -17.22 15.13
C HIS A 167 7.64 -18.20 13.95
N THR A 168 6.76 -18.07 12.95
CA THR A 168 6.71 -18.98 11.80
C THR A 168 7.90 -18.77 10.86
N VAL A 169 8.37 -19.85 10.23
CA VAL A 169 9.47 -19.77 9.26
C VAL A 169 9.04 -18.94 8.05
N PHE A 170 7.82 -19.17 7.54
CA PHE A 170 7.28 -18.40 6.43
C PHE A 170 7.06 -16.92 6.76
N GLY A 171 6.60 -16.60 7.97
CA GLY A 171 6.45 -15.22 8.44
C GLY A 171 7.78 -14.48 8.48
N ARG A 172 8.84 -15.12 8.98
CA ARG A 172 10.20 -14.56 9.00
C ARG A 172 10.76 -14.37 7.60
N THR A 173 10.63 -15.36 6.72
CA THR A 173 11.09 -15.24 5.34
C THR A 173 10.36 -14.11 4.61
N PHE A 174 9.04 -14.01 4.75
CA PHE A 174 8.25 -12.93 4.18
C PHE A 174 8.70 -11.57 4.72
N LEU A 175 8.94 -11.45 6.03
CA LEU A 175 9.38 -10.21 6.66
C LEU A 175 10.71 -9.70 6.07
N VAL A 176 11.68 -10.57 5.81
CA VAL A 176 12.97 -10.18 5.21
C VAL A 176 12.78 -9.55 3.83
N PHE A 177 11.99 -10.19 2.96
CA PHE A 177 11.67 -9.62 1.65
C PHE A 177 10.86 -8.33 1.76
N PHE A 178 9.91 -8.29 2.69
CA PHE A 178 9.07 -7.13 2.93
C PHE A 178 9.90 -5.92 3.36
N LEU A 179 10.90 -6.09 4.23
CA LEU A 179 11.80 -5.01 4.65
C LEU A 179 12.65 -4.46 3.51
N LEU A 180 13.14 -5.31 2.60
CA LEU A 180 13.88 -4.83 1.42
C LEU A 180 13.00 -3.90 0.57
N VAL A 181 11.76 -4.30 0.29
CA VAL A 181 10.82 -3.47 -0.48
C VAL A 181 10.43 -2.21 0.29
N GLY A 182 10.08 -2.32 1.57
CA GLY A 182 9.63 -1.18 2.35
C GLY A 182 10.71 -0.12 2.58
N LEU A 183 11.98 -0.52 2.75
CA LEU A 183 13.09 0.43 2.83
C LEU A 183 13.25 1.23 1.53
N THR A 184 13.20 0.56 0.37
CA THR A 184 13.27 1.27 -0.92
C THR A 184 12.11 2.26 -1.09
N GLN A 185 10.91 1.88 -0.66
CA GLN A 185 9.74 2.72 -0.77
C GLN A 185 9.74 3.92 0.19
N ASN A 186 10.25 3.74 1.42
CA ASN A 186 10.49 4.84 2.36
C ASN A 186 11.46 5.87 1.78
N ILE A 187 12.50 5.42 1.07
CA ILE A 187 13.45 6.32 0.40
C ILE A 187 12.73 7.10 -0.72
N SER A 188 11.95 6.43 -1.57
CA SER A 188 11.17 7.11 -2.61
C SER A 188 10.22 8.17 -2.05
N LEU A 189 9.52 7.85 -0.95
CA LEU A 189 8.61 8.78 -0.29
C LEU A 189 9.34 10.01 0.27
N SER A 190 10.50 9.82 0.89
CA SER A 190 11.28 10.92 1.46
C SER A 190 11.88 11.85 0.39
N LEU A 191 12.30 11.30 -0.76
CA LEU A 191 12.79 12.07 -1.90
C LEU A 191 11.70 12.97 -2.50
N ASP A 192 10.51 12.42 -2.76
CA ASP A 192 9.39 13.19 -3.32
C ASP A 192 8.84 14.22 -2.33
N ALA A 193 8.75 13.89 -1.03
CA ALA A 193 8.35 14.84 0.01
C ALA A 193 9.38 15.98 0.20
N GLY A 194 10.67 15.66 0.13
CA GLY A 194 11.76 16.63 0.19
C GLY A 194 11.74 17.60 -1.00
N GLY A 195 11.53 17.08 -2.21
CA GLY A 195 11.42 17.90 -3.42
C GLY A 195 10.27 18.91 -3.38
N ILE A 196 9.11 18.52 -2.84
CA ILE A 196 7.94 19.41 -2.67
C ILE A 196 8.22 20.50 -1.62
N THR A 197 8.89 20.15 -0.52
CA THR A 197 9.26 21.10 0.53
C THR A 197 10.22 22.17 -0.01
N VAL A 198 11.23 21.76 -0.79
CA VAL A 198 12.18 22.68 -1.45
C VAL A 198 11.47 23.59 -2.45
N LEU A 199 10.60 23.04 -3.30
CA LEU A 199 9.83 23.84 -4.27
C LEU A 199 8.88 24.84 -3.57
N GLY A 200 8.26 24.43 -2.46
CA GLY A 200 7.44 25.30 -1.63
C GLY A 200 8.24 26.44 -0.98
N ILE A 201 9.48 26.18 -0.55
CA ILE A 201 10.38 27.21 -0.04
C ILE A 201 10.77 28.20 -1.15
N ILE A 202 11.14 27.71 -2.35
CA ILE A 202 11.53 28.57 -3.48
C ILE A 202 10.36 29.46 -3.93
N HIS A 203 9.13 28.94 -3.92
CA HIS A 203 7.94 29.70 -4.31
C HIS A 203 7.49 30.72 -3.25
N THR A 204 7.89 30.55 -1.97
CA THR A 204 7.53 31.44 -0.86
C THR A 204 8.61 32.47 -0.54
N THR A 205 9.85 32.29 -1.00
CA THR A 205 10.87 33.34 -0.91
C THR A 205 10.57 34.44 -1.93
N PRO A 206 10.25 35.68 -1.51
CA PRO A 206 10.19 36.80 -2.45
C PRO A 206 11.58 36.96 -3.07
N ILE A 207 11.64 36.93 -4.40
CA ILE A 207 12.86 37.24 -5.15
C ILE A 207 13.36 38.60 -4.63
N PRO A 208 14.55 38.69 -4.01
CA PRO A 208 15.04 39.98 -3.56
C PRO A 208 15.22 40.85 -4.80
N THR A 209 14.47 41.94 -4.86
CA THR A 209 14.66 43.00 -5.84
C THR A 209 16.13 43.42 -5.82
N SER A 210 16.66 43.73 -7.01
CA SER A 210 18.08 43.81 -7.40
C SER A 210 19.01 44.70 -6.55
N ALA A 211 18.53 45.34 -5.49
CA ALA A 211 19.31 46.20 -4.61
C ALA A 211 20.10 45.45 -3.52
N ALA A 212 19.73 44.21 -3.16
CA ALA A 212 20.38 43.45 -2.08
C ALA A 212 21.58 42.58 -2.52
N LEU A 213 21.85 42.47 -3.83
CA LEU A 213 22.89 41.61 -4.40
C LEU A 213 24.33 42.17 -4.30
N ALA A 214 24.52 43.38 -3.79
CA ALA A 214 25.85 43.99 -3.68
C ALA A 214 26.70 43.46 -2.51
N HIS A 215 26.10 42.75 -1.55
CA HIS A 215 26.80 42.28 -0.33
C HIS A 215 27.00 40.76 -0.24
N VAL A 216 26.59 39.99 -1.25
CA VAL A 216 26.75 38.53 -1.23
C VAL A 216 28.19 38.16 -1.61
N PRO A 217 28.95 37.45 -0.74
CA PRO A 217 30.29 37.03 -1.06
C PRO A 217 30.27 36.04 -2.24
N LYS A 218 31.15 36.26 -3.22
CA LYS A 218 31.23 35.49 -4.49
C LYS A 218 31.38 33.97 -4.30
N SER A 219 31.78 33.51 -3.11
CA SER A 219 31.87 32.09 -2.76
C SER A 219 30.51 31.39 -2.67
N PHE A 220 29.44 32.10 -2.32
CA PHE A 220 28.09 31.54 -2.16
C PHE A 220 27.40 31.32 -3.51
N ALA A 221 27.59 32.25 -4.47
CA ALA A 221 27.04 32.12 -5.82
C ALA A 221 27.62 30.93 -6.59
N LEU A 222 28.91 30.61 -6.35
CA LEU A 222 29.58 29.47 -6.98
C LEU A 222 29.04 28.13 -6.47
N HIS A 223 28.74 28.02 -5.17
CA HIS A 223 28.15 26.81 -4.58
C HIS A 223 26.75 26.52 -5.13
N VAL A 224 25.93 27.55 -5.33
CA VAL A 224 24.57 27.41 -5.87
C VAL A 224 24.60 27.02 -7.35
N SER A 225 25.51 27.59 -8.15
CA SER A 225 25.69 27.21 -9.56
C SER A 225 26.16 25.76 -9.73
N GLN A 226 27.00 25.26 -8.82
CA GLN A 226 27.46 23.88 -8.84
C GLN A 226 26.36 22.89 -8.45
N GLN A 227 25.50 23.22 -7.49
CA GLN A 227 24.36 22.37 -7.13
C GLN A 227 23.27 22.32 -8.22
N LEU A 228 23.03 23.44 -8.94
CA LEU A 228 22.06 23.44 -10.03
C LEU A 228 22.51 22.56 -11.22
N THR A 229 23.82 22.52 -11.49
CA THR A 229 24.38 21.70 -12.59
C THR A 229 24.30 20.21 -12.29
N LEU A 230 24.46 19.80 -11.03
CA LEU A 230 24.35 18.40 -10.59
C LEU A 230 22.91 17.87 -10.54
N THR A 231 21.89 18.74 -10.64
CA THR A 231 20.48 18.33 -10.63
C THR A 231 19.94 18.09 -12.05
N ILE A 232 20.71 18.43 -13.10
CA ILE A 232 20.29 18.38 -14.52
C ILE A 232 20.97 17.24 -15.31
N GLN A 233 21.93 16.52 -14.72
CA GLN A 233 22.44 15.23 -15.26
C GLN A 233 21.88 14.05 -14.48
#